data_AF-A0A9Q1FS64-F1
#
_entry.id   AF-A0A9Q1FS64-F1
#
_cell.length_a   1.000
_cell.length_b   1.000
_cell.length_c   1.000
_cell.angle_alpha   90.00
_cell.angle_beta   90.00
_cell.angle_gamma   90.00
#
_symmetry.space_group_name_H-M   'P 1'
#
loop_
_entity.id
_entity.type
_entity.pdbx_description
1 polymer ?
#
loop_
_entity_poly.entity_id
_entity_poly.type
_entity_poly.pdbx_seq_one_letter_code
_entity_poly.pdbx_strand_id
1 'polypeptide(L)'
;MVATCSVLAVLREQTGETEQSSLRTLVSQEQLIRKAAGLSHFLSNEVAVALPCQMIYQVFHDAVSRLIQYGVLYVAEEDQEELSPSPTEEPWPKKFREPLSWRSDEEDEDSDFGEEQRDRYLKVSMSSEHQEFFTFLQRLLSPVLEAYSGAAIFVHGLHLPTAESEYTQQLFRYLLTRTEKKVAVFGESATHYLVKNTVRTFKELGVLKESRENKAVLLEVSSTFLPQANRTKLLQYILDFSLL
;
A
#
# COMPACT_ATOMS: atom_id res chain seq x y z
N MET A 1 7.99 0.65 -8.45
CA MET A 1 7.17 -0.57 -8.24
C MET A 1 6.18 -0.36 -7.12
N VAL A 2 6.56 -0.48 -5.83
CA VAL A 2 5.59 -0.34 -4.71
C VAL A 2 4.93 1.04 -4.70
N ALA A 3 5.71 2.12 -4.70
CA ALA A 3 5.16 3.49 -4.73
C ALA A 3 4.24 3.75 -5.94
N THR A 4 4.59 3.23 -7.12
CA THR A 4 3.78 3.42 -8.34
C THR A 4 2.48 2.62 -8.32
N CYS A 5 2.47 1.42 -7.73
CA CYS A 5 1.23 0.69 -7.46
C CYS A 5 0.38 1.38 -6.39
N SER A 6 1.00 2.02 -5.39
CA SER A 6 0.29 2.76 -4.36
C SER A 6 -0.38 4.03 -4.89
N VAL A 7 0.24 4.75 -5.84
CA VAL A 7 -0.42 5.85 -6.55
C VAL A 7 -1.68 5.38 -7.26
N LEU A 8 -1.62 4.24 -7.97
CA LEU A 8 -2.80 3.66 -8.62
C LEU A 8 -3.93 3.38 -7.62
N ALA A 9 -3.58 2.82 -6.46
CA ALA A 9 -4.55 2.57 -5.40
C ALA A 9 -5.18 3.86 -4.85
N VAL A 10 -4.40 4.93 -4.63
CA VAL A 10 -4.95 6.24 -4.20
C VAL A 10 -5.91 6.79 -5.26
N LEU A 11 -5.52 6.78 -6.54
CA LEU A 11 -6.34 7.31 -7.63
C LEU A 11 -7.65 6.52 -7.82
N ARG A 12 -7.64 5.22 -7.56
CA ARG A 12 -8.85 4.38 -7.63
C ARG A 12 -9.86 4.69 -6.53
N GLU A 13 -9.40 4.95 -5.30
CA GLU A 13 -10.28 5.35 -4.21
C GLU A 13 -11.03 6.64 -4.53
N GLN A 14 -10.34 7.60 -5.15
CA GLN A 14 -10.93 8.88 -5.57
C GLN A 14 -11.94 8.75 -6.71
N THR A 15 -11.88 7.68 -7.50
CA THR A 15 -12.86 7.44 -8.57
C THR A 15 -14.21 6.98 -8.00
N GLY A 16 -14.22 6.42 -6.79
CA GLY A 16 -15.44 6.06 -6.07
C GLY A 16 -16.12 7.23 -5.34
N GLU A 17 -15.37 8.31 -5.09
CA GLU A 17 -15.78 9.43 -4.25
C GLU A 17 -15.60 10.77 -5.01
N THR A 18 -16.68 11.26 -5.67
CA THR A 18 -16.91 12.66 -6.12
C THR A 18 -16.72 13.02 -7.62
N GLU A 19 -17.60 13.90 -8.12
CA GLU A 19 -17.74 14.37 -9.52
C GLU A 19 -16.80 15.52 -9.95
N GLN A 20 -15.87 15.98 -9.10
CA GLN A 20 -14.97 17.08 -9.45
C GLN A 20 -13.72 16.60 -10.18
N SER A 21 -13.69 16.81 -11.50
CA SER A 21 -12.66 16.29 -12.42
C SER A 21 -11.21 16.74 -12.13
N SER A 22 -10.99 17.88 -11.46
CA SER A 22 -9.66 18.42 -11.15
C SER A 22 -8.98 17.72 -9.97
N LEU A 23 -9.74 17.40 -8.91
CA LEU A 23 -9.22 16.72 -7.71
C LEU A 23 -8.88 15.24 -7.94
N ARG A 24 -9.38 14.63 -9.03
CA ARG A 24 -9.17 13.20 -9.37
C ARG A 24 -7.73 12.82 -9.69
N THR A 25 -6.83 13.80 -9.75
CA THR A 25 -5.40 13.60 -10.05
C THR A 25 -4.49 13.98 -8.90
N LEU A 26 -5.03 14.53 -7.81
CA LEU A 26 -4.27 14.97 -6.65
C LEU A 26 -4.06 13.81 -5.67
N VAL A 27 -2.82 13.52 -5.36
CA VAL A 27 -2.42 12.44 -4.45
C VAL A 27 -1.72 13.06 -3.25
N SER A 28 -2.30 12.93 -2.05
CA SER A 28 -1.62 13.25 -0.80
C SER A 28 -0.33 12.44 -0.68
N GLN A 29 0.80 13.12 -0.42
CA GLN A 29 2.09 12.47 -0.25
C GLN A 29 2.07 11.57 0.99
N GLU A 30 1.47 12.02 2.09
CA GLU A 30 1.35 11.21 3.29
C GLU A 30 0.50 9.94 3.05
N GLN A 31 -0.67 10.08 2.41
CA GLN A 31 -1.53 8.94 2.07
C GLN A 31 -0.81 7.96 1.15
N LEU A 32 -0.09 8.45 0.15
CA LEU A 32 0.71 7.63 -0.75
C LEU A 32 1.77 6.81 0.01
N ILE A 33 2.51 7.45 0.91
CA ILE A 33 3.58 6.80 1.69
C ILE A 33 2.98 5.76 2.64
N ARG A 34 1.87 6.07 3.33
CA ARG A 34 1.17 5.11 4.18
C ARG A 34 0.68 3.91 3.37
N LYS A 35 0.12 4.11 2.17
CA LYS A 35 -0.27 3.01 1.28
C LYS A 35 0.93 2.18 0.82
N ALA A 36 2.04 2.82 0.47
CA ALA A 36 3.26 2.13 0.05
C ALA A 36 3.86 1.30 1.19
N ALA A 37 3.88 1.83 2.41
CA ALA A 37 4.27 1.11 3.61
C ALA A 37 3.36 -0.10 3.88
N GLY A 38 2.04 0.07 3.76
CA GLY A 38 1.07 -1.02 3.89
C GLY A 38 1.31 -2.13 2.87
N LEU A 39 1.46 -1.77 1.59
CA LEU A 39 1.74 -2.75 0.54
C LEU A 39 3.08 -3.45 0.73
N SER A 40 4.11 -2.72 1.17
CA SER A 40 5.42 -3.31 1.48
C SER A 40 5.35 -4.30 2.64
N HIS A 41 4.56 -3.99 3.68
CA HIS A 41 4.37 -4.89 4.80
C HIS A 41 3.62 -6.15 4.36
N PHE A 42 2.58 -5.99 3.52
CA PHE A 42 1.83 -7.09 2.92
C PHE A 42 2.74 -7.99 2.07
N LEU A 43 3.66 -7.42 1.30
CA LEU A 43 4.58 -8.13 0.42
C LEU A 43 5.96 -8.38 1.05
N SER A 44 6.06 -8.45 2.37
CA SER A 44 7.33 -8.56 3.09
C SER A 44 8.17 -9.80 2.72
N ASN A 45 7.53 -10.88 2.28
CA ASN A 45 8.20 -12.11 1.81
C ASN A 45 8.62 -12.05 0.33
N GLU A 46 8.19 -11.03 -0.41
CA GLU A 46 8.43 -10.87 -1.85
C GLU A 46 9.40 -9.73 -2.17
N VAL A 47 9.27 -8.61 -1.45
CA VAL A 47 10.03 -7.38 -1.72
C VAL A 47 10.72 -6.90 -0.45
N ALA A 48 12.04 -7.04 -0.42
CA ALA A 48 12.88 -6.37 0.57
C ALA A 48 13.01 -4.89 0.19
N VAL A 49 12.11 -4.04 0.69
CA VAL A 49 12.09 -2.60 0.36
C VAL A 49 13.18 -1.81 1.07
N ALA A 50 13.53 -2.19 2.30
CA ALA A 50 14.47 -1.48 3.14
C ALA A 50 15.59 -2.41 3.62
N LEU A 51 16.81 -1.86 3.73
CA LEU A 51 17.92 -2.56 4.39
C LEU A 51 17.67 -2.63 5.91
N PRO A 52 18.35 -3.54 6.63
CA PRO A 52 18.31 -3.55 8.08
C PRO A 52 18.62 -2.15 8.66
N CYS A 53 17.88 -1.76 9.70
CA CYS A 53 17.98 -0.46 10.38
C CYS A 53 17.47 0.76 9.58
N GLN A 54 16.95 0.61 8.37
CA GLN A 54 16.30 1.70 7.66
C GLN A 54 14.81 1.79 8.00
N MET A 55 14.31 3.01 8.16
CA MET A 55 12.89 3.27 8.35
C MET A 55 12.16 3.21 7.01
N ILE A 56 11.17 2.31 6.90
CA ILE A 56 10.39 2.11 5.66
C ILE A 56 9.79 3.42 5.14
N TYR A 57 9.27 4.26 6.03
CA TYR A 57 8.72 5.57 5.66
C TYR A 57 9.76 6.46 4.97
N GLN A 58 10.99 6.53 5.48
CA GLN A 58 12.08 7.31 4.87
C GLN A 58 12.43 6.79 3.47
N VAL A 59 12.50 5.46 3.29
CA VAL A 59 12.73 4.85 1.98
C VAL A 59 11.66 5.26 0.97
N PHE A 60 10.39 5.35 1.40
CA PHE A 60 9.31 5.80 0.54
C PHE A 60 9.31 7.31 0.30
N HIS A 61 9.66 8.14 1.29
CA HIS A 61 9.90 9.57 1.05
C HIS A 61 10.99 9.76 -0.02
N ASP A 62 12.10 9.05 0.06
CA ASP A 62 13.18 9.11 -0.94
C ASP A 62 12.73 8.60 -2.31
N ALA A 63 11.93 7.54 -2.35
CA ALA A 63 11.38 7.02 -3.59
C ALA A 63 10.44 8.02 -4.27
N VAL A 64 9.56 8.68 -3.51
CA VAL A 64 8.68 9.74 -4.01
C VAL A 64 9.50 10.94 -4.48
N SER A 65 10.49 11.38 -3.70
CA SER A 65 11.40 12.47 -4.09
C SER A 65 12.13 12.17 -5.40
N ARG A 66 12.59 10.93 -5.61
CA ARG A 66 13.17 10.52 -6.89
C ARG A 66 12.15 10.58 -8.04
N LEU A 67 10.92 10.10 -7.83
CA LEU A 67 9.86 10.19 -8.85
C LEU A 67 9.54 11.66 -9.22
N ILE A 68 9.64 12.58 -8.25
CA ILE A 68 9.50 14.02 -8.49
C ILE A 68 10.69 14.54 -9.31
N GLN A 69 11.93 14.18 -8.94
CA GLN A 69 13.14 14.58 -9.67
C GLN A 69 13.15 14.09 -11.12
N TYR A 70 12.63 12.88 -11.38
CA TYR A 70 12.45 12.35 -12.73
C TYR A 70 11.29 13.02 -13.50
N GLY A 71 10.49 13.87 -12.85
CA GLY A 71 9.35 14.55 -13.46
C GLY A 71 8.15 13.63 -13.70
N VAL A 72 8.08 12.47 -13.05
CA VAL A 72 6.95 11.54 -13.18
C VAL A 72 5.83 11.92 -12.21
N LEU A 73 6.20 12.50 -11.07
CA LEU A 73 5.30 13.18 -10.13
C LEU A 73 5.67 14.66 -10.06
N TYR A 74 4.70 15.53 -9.81
CA TYR A 74 4.92 16.96 -9.58
C TYR A 74 4.17 17.42 -8.34
N VAL A 75 4.72 18.42 -7.67
CA VAL A 75 4.03 19.07 -6.54
C VAL A 75 2.93 19.97 -7.12
N ALA A 76 1.71 19.80 -6.63
CA ALA A 76 0.57 20.64 -6.99
C ALA A 76 0.62 21.94 -6.16
N GLU A 77 1.46 22.88 -6.57
CA GLU A 77 1.66 24.15 -5.86
C GLU A 77 0.40 25.02 -5.88
N GLU A 78 -0.24 25.16 -7.05
CA GLU A 78 -1.46 25.98 -7.23
C GLU A 78 -2.65 25.45 -6.42
N ASP A 79 -2.86 24.13 -6.36
CA ASP A 79 -3.97 23.54 -5.59
C ASP A 79 -3.68 23.48 -4.07
N GLN A 80 -2.42 23.63 -3.65
CA GLN A 80 -2.05 23.62 -2.23
C GLN A 80 -2.52 24.90 -1.52
N GLU A 81 -2.51 26.04 -2.20
CA GLU A 81 -3.01 27.31 -1.63
C GLU A 81 -4.51 27.27 -1.36
N GLU A 82 -5.28 26.51 -2.16
CA GLU A 82 -6.72 26.35 -1.98
C GLU A 82 -7.09 25.31 -0.89
N LEU A 83 -6.23 24.30 -0.70
CA LEU A 83 -6.47 23.18 0.22
C LEU A 83 -5.87 23.38 1.62
N SER A 84 -4.94 24.32 1.78
CA SER A 84 -4.34 24.61 3.09
C SER A 84 -5.07 25.75 3.80
N PRO A 85 -5.51 25.56 5.06
CA PRO A 85 -6.14 26.64 5.81
C PRO A 85 -5.15 27.79 5.98
N SER A 86 -5.58 28.99 5.59
CA SER A 86 -4.74 30.18 5.68
C SER A 86 -4.33 30.43 7.15
N PRO A 87 -3.08 30.83 7.45
CA PRO A 87 -2.62 31.09 8.84
C PRO A 87 -3.37 32.23 9.55
N THR A 88 -4.27 32.91 8.86
CA THR A 88 -4.92 34.14 9.32
C THR A 88 -6.25 33.90 10.02
N GLU A 89 -6.76 32.66 10.04
CA GLU A 89 -8.10 32.33 10.57
C GLU A 89 -8.09 31.57 11.89
N GLU A 90 -6.98 31.51 12.63
CA GLU A 90 -7.03 31.09 14.03
C GLU A 90 -7.42 32.28 14.92
N PRO A 91 -8.60 32.29 15.57
CA PRO A 91 -8.97 33.34 16.49
C PRO A 91 -8.19 33.11 17.79
N TRP A 92 -6.97 33.64 17.87
CA TRP A 92 -6.21 33.72 19.11
C TRP A 92 -7.12 34.29 20.22
N PRO A 93 -7.28 33.61 21.38
CA PRO A 93 -8.07 34.17 22.47
C PRO A 93 -7.41 35.45 22.95
N LYS A 94 -8.00 36.59 22.57
CA LYS A 94 -7.63 37.93 23.04
C LYS A 94 -7.95 38.07 24.53
N LYS A 95 -7.07 37.58 25.40
CA LYS A 95 -6.90 37.98 26.82
C LYS A 95 -5.78 37.15 27.45
N PHE A 96 -4.55 37.66 27.39
CA PHE A 96 -3.54 37.32 28.39
C PHE A 96 -3.64 38.34 29.53
N ARG A 97 -3.70 37.86 30.78
CA ARG A 97 -3.62 38.69 31.99
C ARG A 97 -2.14 38.77 32.43
N GLU A 98 -1.61 39.99 32.41
CA GLU A 98 -0.46 40.57 33.13
C GLU A 98 0.94 39.89 33.11
N PRO A 99 2.02 40.68 33.25
CA PRO A 99 3.32 40.35 32.67
C PRO A 99 4.16 39.49 33.62
N LEU A 100 4.42 38.25 33.22
CA LEU A 100 5.52 37.48 33.81
C LEU A 100 6.84 38.02 33.26
N SER A 101 7.68 38.45 34.19
CA SER A 101 8.98 39.05 33.98
C SER A 101 9.92 38.11 33.21
N TRP A 102 10.34 38.52 32.02
CA TRP A 102 11.43 37.89 31.29
C TRP A 102 12.75 38.19 32.01
N ARG A 103 13.40 37.15 32.54
CA ARG A 103 14.84 37.14 32.79
C ARG A 103 15.44 35.89 32.13
N SER A 104 16.42 36.17 31.27
CA SER A 104 17.57 35.37 30.78
C SER A 104 17.92 34.18 31.69
N ASP A 105 18.43 33.04 31.26
CA ASP A 105 19.16 32.54 30.08
C ASP A 105 18.59 31.11 29.87
N GLU A 106 18.75 30.39 28.77
CA GLU A 106 19.97 29.91 28.13
C GLU A 106 19.55 29.43 26.72
N GLU A 107 20.51 29.18 25.84
CA GLU A 107 20.38 28.64 24.49
C GLU A 107 19.38 27.47 24.36
N ASP A 108 18.12 27.76 24.03
CA ASP A 108 17.24 26.78 23.41
C ASP A 108 17.56 26.81 21.92
N GLU A 109 18.37 25.84 21.50
CA GLU A 109 18.51 25.44 20.10
C GLU A 109 17.11 25.42 19.46
N ASP A 110 16.97 26.09 18.32
CA ASP A 110 15.81 26.04 17.45
C ASP A 110 15.57 24.57 17.02
N SER A 111 14.97 23.81 17.92
CA SER A 111 14.34 22.54 17.61
C SER A 111 13.07 22.92 16.89
N ASP A 112 13.18 23.04 15.57
CA ASP A 112 12.08 23.09 14.59
C ASP A 112 11.29 21.77 14.57
N PHE A 113 11.03 21.23 15.76
CA PHE A 113 10.17 20.09 16.01
C PHE A 113 8.74 20.63 16.13
N GLY A 114 8.24 21.25 15.06
CA GLY A 114 6.99 21.99 15.15
C GLY A 114 6.41 22.55 13.86
N GLU A 115 7.13 22.60 12.74
CA GLU A 115 6.42 22.61 11.46
C GLU A 115 5.78 21.23 11.28
N GLU A 116 4.51 21.11 11.65
CA GLU A 116 3.62 20.12 11.03
C GLU A 116 3.89 20.19 9.53
N GLN A 117 4.69 19.27 8.98
CA GLN A 117 4.99 19.24 7.56
C GLN A 117 3.65 19.13 6.84
N ARG A 118 3.17 20.27 6.34
CA ARG A 118 1.89 20.35 5.64
C ARG A 118 1.92 19.29 4.56
N ASP A 119 0.90 18.45 4.55
CA ASP A 119 0.81 17.37 3.59
C ASP A 119 0.87 17.95 2.17
N ARG A 120 1.75 17.39 1.35
CA ARG A 120 2.00 17.87 0.00
C ARG A 120 1.14 17.08 -0.98
N TYR A 121 0.44 17.78 -1.84
CA TYR A 121 -0.35 17.14 -2.89
C TYR A 121 0.49 16.99 -4.16
N LEU A 122 0.39 15.82 -4.78
CA LEU A 122 1.16 15.42 -5.94
C LEU A 122 0.25 15.16 -7.14
N LYS A 123 0.69 15.53 -8.34
CA LYS A 123 0.06 15.15 -9.61
C LYS A 123 0.95 14.18 -10.38
N VAL A 124 0.32 13.26 -11.10
CA VAL A 124 1.03 12.35 -12.02
C VAL A 124 1.21 13.04 -13.37
N SER A 125 2.38 12.90 -13.98
CA SER A 125 2.66 13.47 -15.29
C SER A 125 1.85 12.83 -16.41
N MET A 126 1.20 13.63 -17.26
CA MET A 126 0.38 13.14 -18.39
C MET A 126 1.18 12.88 -19.67
N SER A 127 2.51 13.03 -19.65
CA SER A 127 3.38 12.70 -20.78
C SER A 127 3.29 11.19 -21.09
N SER A 128 3.21 10.83 -22.37
CA SER A 128 3.18 9.42 -22.81
C SER A 128 4.36 8.63 -22.27
N GLU A 129 5.57 9.19 -22.35
CA GLU A 129 6.80 8.55 -21.88
C GLU A 129 6.74 8.26 -20.37
N HIS A 130 6.26 9.22 -19.58
CA HIS A 130 6.13 9.05 -18.13
C HIS A 130 5.03 8.04 -17.77
N GLN A 131 3.91 8.01 -18.50
CA GLN A 131 2.83 7.04 -18.31
C GLN A 131 3.29 5.61 -18.64
N GLU A 132 4.07 5.44 -19.71
CA GLU A 132 4.67 4.16 -20.08
C GLU A 132 5.66 3.69 -19.02
N PHE A 133 6.53 4.58 -18.53
CA PHE A 133 7.44 4.28 -17.43
C PHE A 133 6.69 3.88 -16.14
N PHE A 134 5.62 4.60 -15.80
CA PHE A 134 4.79 4.30 -14.64
C PHE A 134 4.16 2.91 -14.73
N THR A 135 3.57 2.62 -15.90
CA THR A 135 2.96 1.33 -16.21
C THR A 135 4.00 0.22 -16.19
N PHE A 136 5.20 0.45 -16.72
CA PHE A 136 6.31 -0.50 -16.65
C PHE A 136 6.65 -0.84 -15.20
N LEU A 137 6.81 0.17 -14.33
CA LEU A 137 7.10 -0.06 -12.91
C LEU A 137 5.98 -0.82 -12.17
N GLN A 138 4.72 -0.63 -12.56
CA GLN A 138 3.58 -1.37 -12.01
C GLN A 138 3.55 -2.82 -12.50
N ARG A 139 3.86 -3.05 -13.78
CA ARG A 139 3.92 -4.39 -14.37
C ARG A 139 4.94 -5.30 -13.70
N LEU A 140 6.04 -4.75 -13.17
CA LEU A 140 7.03 -5.54 -12.43
C LEU A 140 6.48 -6.17 -11.14
N LEU A 141 5.48 -5.55 -10.50
CA LEU A 141 4.84 -6.08 -9.29
C LEU A 141 3.54 -6.86 -9.58
N SER A 142 2.99 -6.71 -10.79
CA SER A 142 1.67 -7.22 -11.14
C SER A 142 1.56 -8.76 -11.09
N PRO A 143 2.55 -9.57 -11.52
CA PRO A 143 2.48 -11.03 -11.35
C PRO A 143 2.37 -11.47 -9.89
N VAL A 144 3.06 -10.76 -8.99
CA VAL A 144 3.00 -11.01 -7.54
C VAL A 144 1.59 -10.70 -7.03
N LEU A 145 1.06 -9.51 -7.34
CA LEU A 145 -0.29 -9.12 -6.92
C LEU A 145 -1.37 -10.04 -7.51
N GLU A 146 -1.19 -10.52 -8.74
CA GLU A 146 -2.10 -11.48 -9.36
C GLU A 146 -2.06 -12.85 -8.67
N ALA A 147 -0.88 -13.34 -8.25
CA ALA A 147 -0.77 -14.56 -7.46
C ALA A 147 -1.48 -14.42 -6.10
N TYR A 148 -1.26 -13.31 -5.41
CA TYR A 148 -1.87 -13.01 -4.11
C TYR A 148 -3.39 -12.83 -4.19
N SER A 149 -3.90 -12.13 -5.21
CA SER A 149 -5.34 -11.98 -5.44
C SER A 149 -5.98 -13.33 -5.83
N GLY A 150 -5.29 -14.13 -6.64
CA GLY A 150 -5.70 -15.50 -6.94
C GLY A 150 -5.79 -16.37 -5.69
N ALA A 151 -4.81 -16.30 -4.79
CA ALA A 151 -4.84 -16.99 -3.51
C ALA A 151 -5.96 -16.47 -2.59
N ALA A 152 -6.21 -15.16 -2.56
CA ALA A 152 -7.30 -14.57 -1.80
C ALA A 152 -8.66 -15.12 -2.28
N ILE A 153 -8.85 -15.26 -3.59
CA ILE A 153 -10.04 -15.92 -4.17
C ILE A 153 -10.08 -17.40 -3.76
N PHE A 154 -8.95 -18.11 -3.85
CA PHE A 154 -8.87 -19.54 -3.52
C PHE A 154 -9.28 -19.84 -2.07
N VAL A 155 -8.90 -18.96 -1.12
CA VAL A 155 -9.28 -19.08 0.31
C VAL A 155 -10.80 -19.14 0.52
N HIS A 156 -11.62 -18.56 -0.37
CA HIS A 156 -13.08 -18.67 -0.25
C HIS A 156 -13.60 -20.11 -0.36
N GLY A 157 -12.86 -21.00 -1.04
CA GLY A 157 -13.21 -22.41 -1.19
C GLY A 157 -12.66 -23.32 -0.08
N LEU A 158 -11.91 -22.78 0.89
CA LEU A 158 -11.36 -23.58 1.98
C LEU A 158 -12.41 -23.73 3.09
N HIS A 159 -13.02 -24.92 3.17
CA HIS A 159 -14.07 -25.22 4.15
C HIS A 159 -13.62 -26.12 5.30
N LEU A 160 -12.56 -26.91 5.09
CA LEU A 160 -12.07 -27.89 6.04
C LEU A 160 -10.56 -27.69 6.28
N PRO A 161 -10.06 -28.00 7.49
CA PRO A 161 -8.64 -28.04 7.75
C PRO A 161 -7.94 -28.96 6.75
N THR A 162 -6.91 -28.44 6.08
CA THR A 162 -6.19 -29.15 5.01
C THR A 162 -4.69 -29.15 5.31
N ALA A 163 -4.01 -30.25 5.06
CA ALA A 163 -2.56 -30.31 5.24
C ALA A 163 -1.85 -29.23 4.40
N GLU A 164 -0.85 -28.55 4.97
CA GLU A 164 -0.17 -27.43 4.31
C GLU A 164 0.39 -27.82 2.92
N SER A 165 0.93 -29.03 2.79
CA SER A 165 1.43 -29.54 1.51
C SER A 165 0.33 -29.68 0.46
N GLU A 166 -0.84 -30.16 0.87
CA GLU A 166 -1.99 -30.35 0.00
C GLU A 166 -2.59 -29.00 -0.40
N TYR A 167 -2.79 -28.10 0.57
CA TYR A 167 -3.23 -26.73 0.31
C TYR A 167 -2.32 -26.01 -0.70
N THR A 168 -1.00 -26.10 -0.49
CA THR A 168 0.01 -25.50 -1.38
C THR A 168 -0.07 -26.08 -2.79
N GLN A 169 -0.23 -27.40 -2.92
CA GLN A 169 -0.36 -28.06 -4.22
C GLN A 169 -1.65 -27.68 -4.94
N GLN A 170 -2.78 -27.63 -4.22
CA GLN A 170 -4.07 -27.25 -4.78
C GLN A 170 -4.07 -25.78 -5.22
N LEU A 171 -3.50 -24.87 -4.43
CA LEU A 171 -3.33 -23.47 -4.81
C LEU A 171 -2.48 -23.33 -6.07
N PHE A 172 -1.36 -24.06 -6.17
CA PHE A 172 -0.53 -24.06 -7.37
C PHE A 172 -1.30 -24.50 -8.62
N ARG A 173 -2.03 -25.63 -8.54
CA ARG A 173 -2.87 -26.10 -9.66
C ARG A 173 -3.95 -25.10 -10.02
N TYR A 174 -4.56 -24.45 -9.03
CA TYR A 174 -5.57 -23.42 -9.24
C TYR A 174 -5.00 -22.21 -10.01
N LEU A 175 -3.85 -21.68 -9.59
CA LEU A 175 -3.20 -20.56 -10.30
C LEU A 175 -2.76 -20.97 -11.72
N LEU A 176 -2.20 -22.18 -11.88
CA LEU A 176 -1.82 -22.69 -13.20
C LEU A 176 -3.03 -22.80 -14.13
N THR A 177 -4.16 -23.30 -13.63
CA THR A 177 -5.42 -23.39 -14.40
C THR A 177 -5.91 -22.00 -14.84
N ARG A 178 -5.75 -20.96 -14.00
CA ARG A 178 -6.10 -19.58 -14.37
C ARG A 178 -5.23 -19.07 -15.51
N THR A 179 -3.94 -19.38 -15.51
CA THR A 179 -3.02 -19.04 -16.60
C THR A 179 -3.38 -19.78 -17.89
N GLU A 180 -3.58 -21.09 -17.83
CA GLU A 180 -3.95 -21.91 -19.00
C GLU A 180 -5.27 -21.45 -19.65
N LYS A 181 -6.24 -21.05 -18.83
CA LYS A 181 -7.54 -20.52 -19.29
C LYS A 181 -7.51 -19.05 -19.68
N LYS A 182 -6.34 -18.39 -19.66
CA LYS A 182 -6.19 -16.95 -19.94
C LYS A 182 -7.06 -16.05 -19.05
N VAL A 183 -7.35 -16.51 -17.83
CA VAL A 183 -8.00 -15.71 -16.79
C VAL A 183 -6.96 -14.84 -16.06
N ALA A 184 -5.75 -15.37 -15.89
CA ALA A 184 -4.60 -14.60 -15.42
C ALA A 184 -3.95 -13.85 -16.59
N VAL A 185 -3.56 -12.60 -16.35
CA VAL A 185 -2.86 -11.73 -17.32
C VAL A 185 -1.37 -12.09 -17.37
N PHE A 186 -0.79 -12.45 -16.24
CA PHE A 186 0.63 -12.73 -16.07
C PHE A 186 0.86 -14.21 -15.80
N GLY A 187 1.52 -14.90 -16.74
CA GLY A 187 1.82 -16.33 -16.58
C GLY A 187 2.77 -16.61 -15.41
N GLU A 188 3.60 -15.63 -15.08
CA GLU A 188 4.55 -15.64 -13.96
C GLU A 188 3.86 -15.65 -12.59
N SER A 189 2.55 -15.36 -12.52
CA SER A 189 1.78 -15.45 -11.28
C SER A 189 1.63 -16.88 -10.74
N ALA A 190 1.81 -17.90 -11.59
CA ALA A 190 1.64 -19.31 -11.25
C ALA A 190 2.98 -20.04 -11.00
N THR A 191 3.90 -19.44 -10.25
CA THR A 191 5.17 -20.08 -9.88
C THR A 191 5.10 -20.77 -8.52
N HIS A 192 5.87 -21.85 -8.34
CA HIS A 192 5.99 -22.51 -7.03
C HIS A 192 6.54 -21.57 -5.94
N TYR A 193 7.39 -20.62 -6.31
CA TYR A 193 7.94 -19.62 -5.40
C TYR A 193 6.82 -18.73 -4.84
N LEU A 194 6.04 -18.08 -5.72
CA LEU A 194 4.95 -17.21 -5.31
C LEU A 194 3.92 -17.96 -4.48
N VAL A 195 3.55 -19.18 -4.87
CA VAL A 195 2.59 -19.98 -4.09
C VAL A 195 3.08 -20.20 -2.65
N LYS A 196 4.33 -20.62 -2.47
CA LYS A 196 4.89 -20.86 -1.13
C LYS A 196 4.93 -19.58 -0.29
N ASN A 197 5.37 -18.48 -0.89
CA ASN A 197 5.42 -17.20 -0.21
C ASN A 197 4.04 -16.64 0.12
N THR A 198 3.06 -16.77 -0.77
CA THR A 198 1.68 -16.37 -0.50
C THR A 198 1.09 -17.17 0.67
N VAL A 199 1.29 -18.49 0.71
CA VAL A 199 0.88 -19.33 1.85
C VAL A 199 1.54 -18.83 3.14
N ARG A 200 2.84 -18.54 3.10
CA ARG A 200 3.58 -18.01 4.25
C ARG A 200 3.04 -16.66 4.70
N THR A 201 2.88 -15.69 3.80
CA THR A 201 2.32 -14.37 4.12
C THR A 201 0.91 -14.49 4.67
N PHE A 202 0.06 -15.35 4.11
CA PHE A 202 -1.31 -15.53 4.60
C PHE A 202 -1.35 -16.12 6.01
N LYS A 203 -0.37 -16.95 6.40
CA LYS A 203 -0.19 -17.37 7.78
C LYS A 203 0.23 -16.20 8.68
N GLU A 204 1.24 -15.43 8.26
CA GLU A 204 1.80 -14.30 9.04
C GLU A 204 0.77 -13.18 9.25
N LEU A 205 -0.08 -12.91 8.25
CA LEU A 205 -1.19 -11.94 8.33
C LEU A 205 -2.43 -12.49 9.06
N GLY A 206 -2.40 -13.75 9.49
CA GLY A 206 -3.51 -14.39 10.18
C GLY A 206 -4.73 -14.67 9.30
N VAL A 207 -4.58 -14.73 7.98
CA VAL A 207 -5.62 -15.20 7.04
C VAL A 207 -5.81 -16.71 7.21
N LEU A 208 -4.69 -17.43 7.25
CA LEU A 208 -4.64 -18.87 7.52
C LEU A 208 -4.12 -19.09 8.93
N LYS A 209 -4.73 -20.03 9.65
CA LYS A 209 -4.32 -20.45 10.97
C LYS A 209 -3.68 -21.83 10.88
N GLU A 210 -2.53 -21.98 11.53
CA GLU A 210 -1.83 -23.25 11.67
C GLU A 210 -2.40 -24.02 12.88
N SER A 211 -2.76 -25.28 12.68
CA SER A 211 -2.98 -26.24 13.76
C SER A 211 -2.10 -27.47 13.57
N ARG A 212 -1.68 -28.08 14.68
CA ARG A 212 -0.83 -29.28 14.65
C ARG A 212 -1.62 -30.47 15.15
N GLU A 213 -1.87 -31.40 14.24
CA GLU A 213 -2.53 -32.66 14.54
C GLU A 213 -1.66 -33.81 14.06
N ASN A 214 -1.36 -34.79 14.93
CA ASN A 214 -0.61 -36.01 14.56
C ASN A 214 0.71 -35.74 13.81
N LYS A 215 1.46 -34.69 14.19
CA LYS A 215 2.70 -34.19 13.55
C LYS A 215 2.52 -33.59 12.14
N ALA A 216 1.30 -33.53 11.62
CA ALA A 216 0.97 -32.81 10.40
C ALA A 216 0.58 -31.36 10.73
N VAL A 217 1.00 -30.45 9.86
CA VAL A 217 0.59 -29.05 9.90
C VAL A 217 -0.66 -28.90 9.04
N LEU A 218 -1.77 -28.53 9.68
CA LEU A 218 -3.04 -28.27 9.02
C LEU A 218 -3.27 -26.76 8.93
N LEU A 219 -3.87 -26.33 7.83
CA LEU A 219 -4.27 -24.96 7.56
C LEU A 219 -5.79 -24.88 7.53
N GLU A 220 -6.32 -23.92 8.27
CA GLU A 220 -7.73 -23.53 8.26
C GLU A 220 -7.84 -22.02 8.09
N VAL A 221 -9.00 -21.53 7.61
CA VAL A 221 -9.25 -20.09 7.58
C VAL A 221 -9.43 -19.60 9.02
N SER A 222 -8.74 -18.53 9.39
CA SER A 222 -8.86 -17.98 10.75
C SER A 222 -10.25 -17.41 11.01
N SER A 223 -10.64 -17.28 12.29
CA SER A 223 -11.94 -16.74 12.69
C SER A 223 -12.21 -15.34 12.13
N THR A 224 -11.17 -14.50 12.02
CA THR A 224 -11.26 -13.17 11.42
C THR A 224 -11.64 -13.22 9.94
N PHE A 225 -11.21 -14.25 9.21
CA PHE A 225 -11.46 -14.39 7.77
C PHE A 225 -12.56 -15.42 7.45
N LEU A 226 -13.20 -16.05 8.44
CA LEU A 226 -14.40 -16.87 8.25
C LEU A 226 -15.60 -16.08 7.66
N PRO A 227 -15.86 -14.81 8.06
CA PRO A 227 -16.85 -13.99 7.38
C PRO A 227 -16.43 -13.68 5.94
N GLN A 228 -17.34 -13.90 4.99
CA GLN A 228 -17.08 -13.61 3.57
C GLN A 228 -16.68 -12.14 3.34
N ALA A 229 -17.28 -11.21 4.10
CA ALA A 229 -16.97 -9.78 4.00
C ALA A 229 -15.47 -9.47 4.22
N ASN A 230 -14.82 -10.16 5.16
CA ASN A 230 -13.39 -9.92 5.44
C ASN A 230 -12.49 -10.51 4.36
N ARG A 231 -12.87 -11.64 3.75
CA ARG A 231 -12.17 -12.18 2.57
C ARG A 231 -12.32 -11.28 1.35
N THR A 232 -13.53 -10.74 1.13
CA THR A 232 -13.77 -9.76 0.06
C THR A 232 -12.94 -8.49 0.28
N LYS A 233 -12.84 -8.00 1.53
CA LYS A 233 -11.98 -6.85 1.86
C LYS A 233 -10.49 -7.13 1.57
N LEU A 234 -10.00 -8.32 1.90
CA LEU A 234 -8.62 -8.73 1.55
C LEU A 234 -8.41 -8.75 0.04
N LEU A 235 -9.34 -9.35 -0.71
CA LEU A 235 -9.26 -9.37 -2.16
C LEU A 235 -9.25 -7.95 -2.73
N GLN A 236 -10.18 -7.10 -2.29
CA GLN A 236 -10.26 -5.71 -2.75
C GLN A 236 -8.97 -4.95 -2.45
N TYR A 237 -8.43 -5.08 -1.24
CA TYR A 237 -7.16 -4.47 -0.85
C TYR A 237 -6.03 -4.81 -1.82
N ILE A 238 -5.90 -6.07 -2.24
CA ILE A 238 -4.86 -6.49 -3.21
C ILE A 238 -5.15 -5.93 -4.60
N LEU A 239 -6.42 -5.95 -5.01
CA LEU A 239 -6.85 -5.49 -6.33
C LEU A 239 -6.63 -3.98 -6.50
N ASP A 240 -6.77 -3.18 -5.45
CA ASP A 240 -6.56 -1.74 -5.50
C ASP A 240 -5.17 -1.36 -6.04
N PHE A 241 -4.15 -2.18 -5.76
CA PHE A 241 -2.77 -2.00 -6.25
C PHE A 241 -2.48 -2.61 -7.62
N SER A 242 -3.39 -3.43 -8.15
CA SER A 242 -3.14 -4.29 -9.32
C SER A 242 -3.50 -3.59 -10.64
N LEU A 243 -2.60 -3.60 -11.61
CA LEU A 243 -2.90 -3.17 -12.98
C LEU A 243 -3.61 -4.33 -13.71
N LEU A 244 -4.92 -4.45 -13.51
CA LEU A 244 -5.79 -5.41 -14.22
C LEU A 244 -6.29 -4.83 -15.54
#